data_AF-A0A1A2P999-F1
#
_entry.id   AF-A0A1A2P999-F1
#
_cell.length_a   1.000
_cell.length_b   1.000
_cell.length_c   1.000
_cell.angle_alpha   90.00
_cell.angle_beta   90.00
_cell.angle_gamma   90.00
#
_symmetry.space_group_name_H-M   'P 1'
#
loop_
_entity.id
_entity.type
_entity.pdbx_description
1 polymer ?
#
loop_
_entity_poly.entity_id
_entity_poly.type
_entity_poly.pdbx_seq_one_letter_code
_entity_poly.pdbx_strand_id
1 'polypeptide(L)'
;MIKRGPLAFAAAVVALTLGLLALRFPVFIDEYDQFGWQVKCGSGFTTDLAQAASADRDESGTANYVGQCDSALMIRRVWAIPAAALGGLTLVGLAGVALAHDRRKLREDHAP
;
A
#
# COMPACT_ATOMS: atom_id res chain seq x y z
N MET A 1 -27.40 18.32 -1.21
CA MET A 1 -27.34 16.91 -1.69
C MET A 1 -25.93 16.64 -2.19
N ILE A 2 -25.16 15.83 -1.47
CA ILE A 2 -23.77 15.53 -1.85
C ILE A 2 -23.78 14.57 -3.04
N LYS A 3 -23.11 14.93 -4.14
CA LYS A 3 -22.97 14.06 -5.32
C LYS A 3 -22.09 12.86 -4.92
N ARG A 4 -22.69 11.67 -4.83
CA ARG A 4 -22.01 10.44 -4.39
C ARG A 4 -20.88 9.99 -5.34
N GLY A 5 -20.99 10.31 -6.63
CA GLY A 5 -19.97 9.99 -7.66
C GLY A 5 -18.59 10.60 -7.40
N PRO A 6 -18.45 11.94 -7.33
CA PRO A 6 -17.15 12.58 -7.07
C PRO A 6 -16.58 12.22 -5.70
N LEU A 7 -17.42 11.97 -4.68
CA LEU A 7 -16.95 11.46 -3.40
C LEU A 7 -16.31 10.07 -3.50
N ALA A 8 -16.96 9.13 -4.20
CA ALA A 8 -16.43 7.78 -4.37
C ALA A 8 -15.10 7.79 -5.13
N PHE A 9 -15.00 8.63 -6.17
CA PHE A 9 -13.76 8.83 -6.91
C PHE A 9 -12.65 9.39 -6.00
N ALA A 10 -12.93 10.47 -5.26
CA ALA A 10 -11.95 11.08 -4.36
C ALA A 10 -11.49 10.10 -3.27
N ALA A 11 -12.41 9.36 -2.65
CA ALA A 11 -12.09 8.35 -1.66
C ALA A 11 -11.23 7.22 -2.24
N ALA A 12 -11.53 6.76 -3.46
CA ALA A 12 -10.75 5.72 -4.13
C ALA A 12 -9.33 6.20 -4.47
N VAL A 13 -9.16 7.45 -4.93
CA VAL A 13 -7.85 8.06 -5.16
C VAL A 13 -7.06 8.13 -3.85
N VAL A 14 -7.66 8.62 -2.78
CA VAL A 14 -7.00 8.74 -1.47
C VAL A 14 -6.62 7.37 -0.92
N ALA A 15 -7.50 6.37 -1.01
CA ALA A 15 -7.20 5.01 -0.55
C ALA A 15 -6.06 4.38 -1.36
N LEU A 16 -6.07 4.55 -2.68
CA LEU A 16 -5.01 4.06 -3.56
C LEU A 16 -3.67 4.73 -3.25
N THR A 17 -3.63 6.06 -3.15
CA THR A 17 -2.38 6.80 -2.89
C THR A 17 -1.83 6.48 -1.52
N LEU A 18 -2.66 6.49 -0.47
CA LEU A 18 -2.21 6.15 0.88
C LEU A 18 -1.73 4.71 0.99
N GLY A 19 -2.43 3.75 0.36
CA GLY A 19 -1.98 2.36 0.30
C GLY A 19 -0.62 2.24 -0.39
N LEU A 20 -0.46 2.84 -1.57
CA LEU A 20 0.81 2.81 -2.31
C LEU A 20 1.96 3.50 -1.56
N LEU A 21 1.70 4.64 -0.91
CA LEU A 21 2.69 5.31 -0.07
C LEU A 21 3.07 4.41 1.11
N ALA A 22 2.11 3.83 1.82
CA ALA A 22 2.38 2.95 2.95
C ALA A 22 3.18 1.70 2.56
N LEU A 23 2.93 1.16 1.37
CA LEU A 23 3.72 0.07 0.79
C LEU A 23 5.11 0.52 0.30
N ARG A 24 5.27 1.78 -0.13
CA ARG A 24 6.54 2.32 -0.65
C ARG A 24 7.49 2.81 0.45
N PHE A 25 6.97 3.41 1.52
CA PHE A 25 7.79 3.96 2.58
C PHE A 25 8.35 2.84 3.48
N PRO A 26 9.65 2.88 3.79
CA PRO A 26 10.27 1.84 4.59
C PRO A 26 9.68 1.77 6.01
N VAL A 27 9.61 0.57 6.56
CA VAL A 27 9.30 0.33 7.97
C VAL A 27 10.60 0.45 8.75
N PHE A 28 10.59 1.31 9.75
CA PHE A 28 11.63 1.38 10.77
C PHE A 28 11.08 0.75 12.04
N ILE A 29 11.94 0.11 12.82
CA ILE A 29 11.60 -0.41 14.14
C ILE A 29 12.33 0.44 15.17
N ASP A 30 11.79 0.58 16.38
CA ASP A 30 12.42 1.30 17.50
C ASP A 30 13.67 0.59 18.06
N GLU A 31 14.38 -0.14 17.21
CA GLU A 31 15.61 -0.85 17.52
C GLU A 31 16.77 -0.17 16.78
N TYR A 32 17.88 0.01 17.49
CA TYR A 32 19.06 0.71 17.00
C TYR A 32 20.18 -0.30 16.74
N ASP A 33 20.79 -0.23 15.56
CA ASP A 33 21.98 -0.99 15.19
C ASP A 33 23.17 -0.61 16.09
N GLN A 34 24.23 -1.41 16.09
CA GLN A 34 25.48 -1.22 16.84
C GLN A 34 26.15 0.15 16.64
N PHE A 35 25.79 0.86 15.56
CA PHE A 35 26.26 2.21 15.23
C PHE A 35 25.29 3.33 15.68
N GLY A 36 24.21 3.01 16.38
CA GLY A 36 23.20 3.96 16.87
C GLY A 36 22.19 4.44 15.81
N TRP A 37 22.08 3.73 14.68
CA TRP A 37 21.13 4.05 13.60
C TRP A 37 19.92 3.12 13.65
N GLN A 38 18.73 3.64 13.35
CA GLN A 38 17.50 2.86 13.37
C GLN A 38 17.51 1.78 12.29
N VAL A 39 17.26 0.51 12.66
CA VAL A 39 17.32 -0.63 11.73
C VAL A 39 16.22 -0.51 10.68
N LYS A 40 16.62 -0.53 9.40
CA LYS A 40 15.69 -0.49 8.26
C LYS A 40 15.30 -1.92 7.86
N CYS A 41 14.02 -2.25 7.99
CA CYS A 41 13.49 -3.57 7.58
C CYS A 41 13.06 -3.64 6.10
N GLY A 42 13.20 -2.55 5.34
CA GLY A 42 12.76 -2.45 3.94
C GLY A 42 11.38 -1.81 3.79
N SER A 43 10.74 -1.98 2.63
CA SER A 43 9.43 -1.40 2.26
C SER A 43 8.33 -2.48 2.23
N GLY A 44 7.06 -2.07 2.29
CA GLY A 44 5.93 -3.00 2.16
C GLY A 44 5.94 -3.82 0.86
N PHE A 45 6.57 -3.33 -0.21
CA PHE A 45 6.80 -4.08 -1.47
C PHE A 45 8.05 -4.96 -1.45
N THR A 46 9.13 -4.53 -0.80
CA THR A 46 10.44 -5.19 -0.84
C THR A 46 11.00 -5.35 0.56
N THR A 47 11.14 -6.59 1.01
CA THR A 47 11.76 -6.90 2.29
C THR A 47 13.29 -6.92 2.14
N ASP A 48 14.00 -6.06 2.87
CA ASP A 48 15.46 -6.10 2.92
C ASP A 48 15.87 -6.52 4.34
N LEU A 49 16.14 -7.82 4.50
CA LEU A 49 16.51 -8.43 5.78
C LEU A 49 18.03 -8.50 5.97
N ALA A 50 18.82 -8.06 4.98
CA ALA A 50 20.27 -8.20 5.02
C ALA A 50 20.90 -7.42 6.19
N GLN A 51 20.35 -6.23 6.48
CA GLN A 51 20.81 -5.39 7.59
C GLN A 51 20.36 -5.94 8.96
N ALA A 52 19.11 -6.39 9.08
CA ALA A 52 18.60 -7.02 10.29
C ALA A 52 19.35 -8.33 10.63
N ALA A 53 19.62 -9.18 9.64
CA ALA A 53 20.38 -10.42 9.80
C ALA A 53 21.87 -10.17 10.15
N SER A 54 22.43 -9.02 9.78
CA SER A 54 23.78 -8.63 10.19
C SER A 54 23.87 -8.12 11.63
N ALA A 55 22.78 -7.52 12.14
CA ALA A 55 22.67 -7.05 13.53
C ALA A 55 22.25 -8.15 14.52
N ASP A 56 21.55 -9.19 14.05
CA ASP A 56 21.17 -10.40 14.82
C ASP A 56 22.38 -11.27 15.24
N ARG A 57 23.62 -10.91 14.86
CA ARG A 57 24.84 -11.67 15.16
C ARG A 57 25.38 -11.48 16.58
N ASP A 58 24.61 -10.88 17.49
CA ASP A 58 24.99 -10.89 18.90
C ASP A 58 24.73 -12.29 19.47
N GLU A 59 25.80 -12.96 19.91
CA GLU A 59 25.90 -14.39 20.26
C GLU A 59 24.99 -14.83 21.43
N SER A 60 24.23 -13.91 22.01
CA SER A 60 23.41 -14.07 23.22
C SER A 60 22.01 -14.63 22.97
N GLY A 61 21.59 -14.83 21.70
CA GLY A 61 20.33 -15.47 21.33
C GLY A 61 19.06 -14.76 21.84
N THR A 62 19.19 -13.50 22.30
CA THR A 62 18.12 -12.78 22.97
C THR A 62 17.41 -11.78 22.07
N ALA A 63 18.03 -11.35 20.96
CA ALA A 63 17.41 -10.46 19.99
C ALA A 63 16.92 -11.24 18.75
N ASN A 64 15.66 -11.01 18.35
CA ASN A 64 15.05 -11.58 17.15
C ASN A 64 14.62 -10.42 16.23
N TYR A 65 15.59 -9.64 15.75
CA TYR A 65 15.31 -8.44 14.95
C TYR A 65 14.59 -8.78 13.63
N VAL A 66 14.90 -9.96 13.08
CA VAL A 66 14.25 -10.51 11.88
C VAL A 66 12.74 -10.73 12.10
N GLY A 67 12.35 -11.31 13.23
CA GLY A 67 10.94 -11.59 13.54
C GLY A 67 10.12 -10.31 13.78
N GLN A 68 10.75 -9.29 14.37
CA GLN A 68 10.14 -7.97 14.53
C GLN A 68 9.97 -7.23 13.20
N CYS A 69 10.97 -7.31 12.30
CA CYS A 69 10.87 -6.82 10.93
C CYS A 69 9.69 -7.45 10.19
N ASP A 70 9.55 -8.78 10.26
CA ASP A 70 8.47 -9.49 9.57
C ASP A 70 7.08 -9.11 10.09
N SER A 71 6.90 -9.06 11.43
CA SER A 71 5.64 -8.65 12.04
C SER A 71 5.26 -7.21 11.70
N ALA A 72 6.21 -6.28 11.72
CA ALA A 72 5.97 -4.88 11.39
C ALA A 72 5.61 -4.68 9.91
N LEU A 73 6.25 -5.45 9.01
CA LEU A 73 5.89 -5.49 7.58
C LEU A 73 4.51 -6.11 7.36
N MET A 74 4.16 -7.17 8.08
CA MET A 74 2.84 -7.81 8.01
C MET A 74 1.71 -6.85 8.42
N ILE A 75 1.90 -6.12 9.52
CA ILE A 75 0.93 -5.10 9.96
C ILE A 75 0.74 -4.01 8.91
N ARG A 76 1.77 -3.59 8.16
CA ARG A 76 1.55 -2.61 7.08
C ARG A 76 0.82 -3.23 5.89
N ARG A 77 1.17 -4.46 5.51
CA ARG A 77 0.57 -5.15 4.37
C ARG A 77 -0.92 -5.43 4.57
N VAL A 78 -1.34 -5.75 5.81
CA VAL A 78 -2.73 -6.13 6.11
C VAL A 78 -3.75 -5.04 5.80
N TRP A 79 -3.37 -3.77 5.86
CA TRP A 79 -4.28 -2.65 5.54
C TRP A 79 -3.89 -1.93 4.25
N ALA A 80 -2.59 -1.80 3.94
CA ALA A 80 -2.15 -1.07 2.76
C ALA A 80 -2.49 -1.81 1.46
N ILE A 81 -2.36 -3.15 1.42
CA ILE A 81 -2.70 -3.95 0.23
C ILE A 81 -4.20 -3.89 -0.05
N PRO A 82 -5.11 -4.17 0.92
CA PRO A 82 -6.54 -4.06 0.67
C PRO A 82 -6.98 -2.64 0.30
N ALA A 83 -6.44 -1.61 0.97
CA ALA A 83 -6.76 -0.22 0.65
C ALA A 83 -6.36 0.14 -0.79
N ALA A 84 -5.15 -0.22 -1.22
CA ALA A 84 -4.69 -0.01 -2.58
C ALA A 84 -5.53 -0.79 -3.60
N ALA A 85 -5.84 -2.07 -3.32
CA ALA A 85 -6.64 -2.91 -4.21
C ALA A 85 -8.06 -2.38 -4.38
N LEU A 86 -8.73 -2.01 -3.28
CA LEU A 86 -10.08 -1.43 -3.33
C LEU A 86 -10.10 -0.09 -4.05
N GLY A 87 -9.12 0.78 -3.79
CA GLY A 87 -8.97 2.06 -4.50
C GLY A 87 -8.82 1.84 -6.01
N GLY A 88 -7.93 0.92 -6.41
CA GLY A 88 -7.68 0.59 -7.82
C GLY A 88 -8.90 0.01 -8.52
N LEU A 89 -9.54 -1.00 -7.93
CA LEU A 89 -10.74 -1.63 -8.48
C LEU A 89 -11.89 -0.62 -8.63
N THR A 90 -12.07 0.27 -7.66
CA THR A 90 -13.12 1.29 -7.71
C THR A 90 -12.87 2.28 -8.85
N LEU A 91 -11.63 2.74 -9.04
CA LEU A 91 -11.28 3.64 -10.14
C LEU A 91 -11.46 2.98 -11.51
N VAL A 92 -11.04 1.73 -11.66
CA VAL A 92 -11.23 0.95 -12.90
C VAL A 92 -12.72 0.74 -13.18
N GLY A 93 -13.51 0.41 -12.15
CA GLY A 93 -14.96 0.26 -12.28
C GLY A 93 -15.65 1.56 -12.71
N LEU A 94 -15.31 2.69 -12.08
CA LEU A 94 -15.84 4.00 -12.44
C LEU A 94 -15.48 4.39 -13.89
N ALA A 95 -14.23 4.16 -14.30
CA ALA A 95 -13.79 4.41 -15.67
C ALA A 95 -14.54 3.52 -16.67
N GLY A 96 -14.70 2.24 -16.37
CA GLY A 96 -15.46 1.30 -17.20
C GLY A 96 -16.93 1.71 -17.36
N VAL A 97 -17.59 2.13 -16.28
CA VAL A 97 -18.98 2.61 -16.33
C VAL A 97 -19.08 3.90 -17.15
N ALA A 98 -18.14 4.83 -16.99
CA ALA A 98 -18.12 6.08 -17.77
C ALA A 98 -17.93 5.79 -19.27
N LEU A 99 -16.99 4.93 -19.64
CA LEU A 99 -16.76 4.52 -21.03
C LEU A 99 -17.99 3.82 -21.63
N ALA A 100 -18.64 2.93 -20.87
CA ALA A 100 -19.86 2.26 -21.33
C ALA A 100 -21.04 3.23 -21.51
N HIS A 101 -21.13 4.26 -20.68
CA HIS A 101 -22.14 5.30 -20.82
C HIS A 101 -21.91 6.13 -22.09
N ASP A 102 -20.66 6.53 -22.36
CA ASP A 102 -20.31 7.34 -23.53
C ASP A 102 -20.58 6.59 -24.85
N ARG A 103 -20.26 5.28 -24.88
CA ARG A 103 -20.56 4.40 -26.01
C ARG A 103 -22.06 4.24 -26.28
N ARG A 104 -22.90 4.23 -25.23
CA ARG A 104 -24.36 4.17 -25.37
C ARG A 104 -24.90 5.45 -25.97
N LYS A 105 -24.47 6.61 -25.45
CA LYS A 105 -24.89 7.92 -25.95
C LYS A 105 -24.56 8.11 -27.43
N LEU A 106 -23.34 7.76 -27.85
CA LEU A 106 -22.93 7.84 -29.25
C LEU A 106 -23.78 6.95 -30.17
N ARG A 107 -24.25 5.79 -29.68
CA ARG A 107 -25.13 4.89 -30.44
C ARG A 107 -26.53 5.46 -30.61
N GLU A 108 -27.04 6.16 -29.61
CA GLU A 108 -28.35 6.84 -29.68
C GLU A 108 -28.31 8.00 -30.68
N ASP A 109 -27.24 8.79 -30.71
CA ASP A 109 -27.07 9.90 -31.65
C ASP A 109 -26.96 9.45 -33.12
N HIS A 110 -26.56 8.19 -33.37
CA HIS A 110 -26.45 7.60 -34.71
C HIS A 110 -27.62 6.68 -35.08
N ALA A 111 -28.64 6.55 -34.23
CA ALA A 111 -29.84 5.78 -34.55
C ALA A 111 -30.74 6.62 -35.49
N PRO A 112 -31.12 6.09 -36.68
CA PRO A 112 -31.95 6.79 -37.65
C PRO A 112 -33.41 6.95 -37.20
#